data_AF-A0A821H4M5-F1
#
_entry.id   AF-A0A821H4M5-F1
#
_cell.length_a   1.000
_cell.length_b   1.000
_cell.length_c   1.000
_cell.angle_alpha   90.00
_cell.angle_beta   90.00
_cell.angle_gamma   90.00
#
_symmetry.space_group_name_H-M   'P 1'
#
loop_
_entity.id
_entity.type
_entity.pdbx_description
1 polymer ?
#
loop_
_entity_poly.entity_id
_entity_poly.type
_entity_poly.pdbx_seq_one_letter_code
_entity_poly.pdbx_strand_id
1 'polypeptide(L)'
;MRQRLRQYRAYLDGNIFFSVHLFGDGKKAGDEPLAKLQLHYDATYNDLVKAMPDSIRDKYPNFSIARRPLNFEDGPTTVLSAVCRARYGKSKFVQLPLCITAHERARYTHSGHVLGEVLPNYHMREVDNKFSTKRQKSSMKIRGKMNENQPFTFGNLSFTFSNHCTDQDVSINIEYIISPDFDLFKLSECICVFKTKYHDENTKLNDMPIVSFVGEPNARLYNWVQPSSYWYSYRTRQTRLIAIGETHAFVRHIDIIPSLLSLPPDMFIKATIGKLFEDRSKPVSCRCLKVREHNKKDFPHIAYHGTNVKAIESILMDGLVMPSTVVSSGLRICPPSNHIARQQTAFGIPDFSNGIFVTPSIHYCSDPAYAVTFTYNDECLIPVLECSVKDGSFESFKCTVPGYVAHPDDDMNTIEWRLTNPADIMIISILFIPMIKSKAEAARLRAKKIGIDPKC
;
A
#
# COMPACT_ATOMS: atom_id res chain seq x y z
N MET A 1 10.60 27.16 26.38
CA MET A 1 9.70 27.61 25.29
C MET A 1 10.43 28.36 24.17
N ARG A 2 10.96 29.59 24.38
CA ARG A 2 11.68 30.38 23.35
C ARG A 2 12.83 29.66 22.61
N GLN A 3 13.43 28.64 23.22
CA GLN A 3 14.50 27.83 22.60
C GLN A 3 13.97 26.88 21.50
N ARG A 4 12.82 26.22 21.71
CA ARG A 4 12.14 25.46 20.63
C ARG A 4 11.78 26.39 19.47
N LEU A 5 11.34 27.62 19.75
CA LEU A 5 11.05 28.65 18.72
C LEU A 5 12.29 29.14 17.94
N ARG A 6 13.53 28.87 18.38
CA ARG A 6 14.74 29.13 17.57
C ARG A 6 15.15 27.93 16.73
N GLN A 7 15.02 26.71 17.25
CA GLN A 7 15.18 25.48 16.45
C GLN A 7 14.12 25.40 15.34
N TYR A 8 12.88 25.77 15.65
CA TYR A 8 11.79 25.91 14.67
C TYR A 8 11.97 27.09 13.70
N ARG A 9 13.00 27.94 13.88
CA ARG A 9 13.35 29.02 12.94
C ARG A 9 14.39 28.54 11.92
N ALA A 10 15.37 27.75 12.35
CA ALA A 10 16.30 27.07 11.45
C ALA A 10 15.62 25.99 10.58
N TYR A 11 14.44 25.50 10.96
CA TYR A 11 13.58 24.67 10.10
C TYR A 11 13.00 25.42 8.88
N LEU A 12 13.01 26.76 8.85
CA LEU A 12 12.23 27.53 7.87
C LEU A 12 12.98 27.94 6.60
N ASP A 13 14.32 27.94 6.60
CA ASP A 13 15.10 28.38 5.43
C ASP A 13 15.21 27.30 4.31
N GLY A 14 14.55 26.14 4.50
CA GLY A 14 14.48 25.01 3.55
C GLY A 14 13.09 24.40 3.33
N ASN A 15 12.16 24.56 4.29
CA ASN A 15 10.70 24.42 4.14
C ASN A 15 10.14 23.19 3.37
N ILE A 16 10.66 21.96 3.58
CA ILE A 16 9.91 20.73 3.22
C ILE A 16 9.95 19.70 4.35
N PHE A 17 8.79 19.35 4.91
CA PHE A 17 8.65 18.39 6.02
C PHE A 17 7.58 17.35 5.72
N PHE A 18 7.88 16.09 6.01
CA PHE A 18 6.94 14.98 5.87
C PHE A 18 6.54 14.38 7.23
N SER A 19 5.31 13.86 7.28
CA SER A 19 4.74 13.26 8.48
C SER A 19 5.13 11.79 8.63
N VAL A 20 5.52 11.38 9.85
CA VAL A 20 5.86 9.99 10.21
C VAL A 20 5.01 9.53 11.39
N HIS A 21 4.37 8.38 11.26
CA HIS A 21 3.70 7.67 12.34
C HIS A 21 4.58 6.48 12.76
N LEU A 22 5.13 6.54 13.98
CA LEU A 22 5.90 5.45 14.56
C LEU A 22 4.99 4.51 15.33
N PHE A 23 4.92 3.25 14.91
CA PHE A 23 4.18 2.19 15.58
C PHE A 23 5.12 1.27 16.36
N GLY A 24 4.64 0.69 17.47
CA GLY A 24 5.40 -0.34 18.17
C GLY A 24 5.29 -1.71 17.50
N ASP A 25 6.37 -2.48 17.58
CA ASP A 25 6.33 -3.93 17.39
C ASP A 25 5.87 -4.67 18.68
N GLY A 26 5.41 -5.91 18.52
CA GLY A 26 5.05 -6.82 19.61
C GLY A 26 3.60 -6.67 20.11
N LYS A 27 3.14 -7.68 20.87
CA LYS A 27 1.74 -7.79 21.33
C LYS A 27 1.24 -6.66 22.25
N LYS A 28 2.13 -5.88 22.87
CA LYS A 28 1.76 -4.73 23.71
C LYS A 28 1.58 -3.43 22.94
N ALA A 29 1.99 -3.39 21.66
CA ALA A 29 1.71 -2.27 20.79
C ALA A 29 0.31 -2.45 20.18
N GLY A 30 -0.60 -1.54 20.53
CA GLY A 30 -1.92 -1.46 19.88
C GLY A 30 -1.83 -0.90 18.46
N ASP A 31 -2.98 -0.51 17.93
CA ASP A 31 -3.09 -0.02 16.54
C ASP A 31 -2.92 1.51 16.41
N GLU A 32 -2.68 2.22 17.52
CA GLU A 32 -2.26 3.61 17.52
C GLU A 32 -0.72 3.77 17.44
N PRO A 33 -0.20 4.83 16.79
CA PRO A 33 1.21 5.17 16.83
C PRO A 33 1.70 5.55 18.24
N LEU A 34 2.91 5.08 18.59
CA LEU A 34 3.71 5.54 19.73
C LEU A 34 4.05 7.03 19.64
N ALA A 35 4.26 7.53 18.42
CA ALA A 35 4.54 8.94 18.15
C ALA A 35 4.07 9.34 16.75
N LYS A 36 3.69 10.61 16.59
CA LYS A 36 3.38 11.26 15.31
C LYS A 36 4.36 12.42 15.17
N LEU A 37 5.28 12.32 14.20
CA LEU A 37 6.45 13.19 14.02
C LEU A 37 6.34 13.99 12.70
N GLN A 38 7.08 15.10 12.62
CA GLN A 38 7.37 15.81 11.38
C GLN A 38 8.89 15.84 11.19
N LEU A 39 9.39 15.41 10.03
CA LEU A 39 10.81 15.32 9.71
C LEU A 39 11.11 16.08 8.41
N HIS A 40 12.27 16.73 8.33
CA HIS A 40 12.72 17.38 7.10
C HIS A 40 13.09 16.32 6.04
N TYR A 41 13.07 16.66 4.75
CA TYR A 41 13.30 15.67 3.68
C TYR A 41 14.72 15.05 3.67
N ASP A 42 15.71 15.75 4.21
CA ASP A 42 17.07 15.26 4.43
C ASP A 42 17.27 14.53 5.78
N ALA A 43 16.23 14.46 6.63
CA ALA A 43 16.35 13.96 8.00
C ALA A 43 16.96 12.55 8.06
N THR A 44 18.02 12.42 8.86
CA THR A 44 18.78 11.18 9.01
C THR A 44 18.16 10.26 10.07
N TYR A 45 18.76 9.08 10.27
CA TYR A 45 18.49 8.23 11.45
C TYR A 45 18.55 9.03 12.77
N ASN A 46 19.55 9.89 12.93
CA ASN A 46 19.75 10.67 14.15
C ASN A 46 18.61 11.67 14.38
N ASP A 47 18.05 12.25 13.32
CA ASP A 47 16.96 13.21 13.40
C ASP A 47 15.62 12.52 13.74
N LEU A 48 15.38 11.34 13.18
CA LEU A 48 14.26 10.47 13.59
C LEU A 48 14.34 10.12 15.08
N VAL A 49 15.49 9.64 15.55
CA VAL A 49 15.73 9.24 16.94
C VAL A 49 15.59 10.43 17.90
N LYS A 50 16.13 11.59 17.52
CA LYS A 50 16.05 12.86 18.27
C LYS A 50 14.63 13.42 18.32
N ALA A 51 13.80 13.19 17.30
CA ALA A 51 12.40 13.59 17.26
C ALA A 51 11.49 12.69 18.11
N MET A 52 11.89 11.44 18.40
CA MET A 52 11.13 10.55 19.30
C MET A 52 11.03 11.11 20.73
N PRO A 53 9.89 10.92 21.43
CA PRO A 53 9.79 11.11 22.87
C PRO A 53 10.82 10.27 23.65
N ASP A 54 11.36 10.82 24.73
CA ASP A 54 12.41 10.15 25.53
C ASP A 54 11.94 8.78 26.07
N SER A 55 10.65 8.66 26.42
CA SER A 55 10.01 7.42 26.88
C SER A 55 9.96 6.28 25.87
N ILE A 56 10.25 6.53 24.59
CA ILE A 56 10.40 5.49 23.56
C ILE A 56 11.79 5.48 22.91
N ARG A 57 12.56 6.58 22.98
CA ARG A 57 13.81 6.73 22.21
C ARG A 57 14.78 5.59 22.45
N ASP A 58 15.10 5.35 23.72
CA ASP A 58 16.13 4.38 24.12
C ASP A 58 15.60 2.93 24.03
N LYS A 59 14.29 2.76 23.81
CA LYS A 59 13.59 1.48 23.81
C LYS A 59 13.42 0.88 22.41
N TYR A 60 13.51 1.67 21.34
CA TYR A 60 13.32 1.17 19.95
C TYR A 60 14.40 1.68 18.98
N PRO A 61 15.63 1.13 19.03
CA PRO A 61 16.75 1.58 18.19
C PRO A 61 16.74 1.03 16.75
N ASN A 62 15.72 0.29 16.32
CA ASN A 62 15.64 -0.31 14.98
C ASN A 62 14.29 0.02 14.31
N PHE A 63 14.29 0.24 13.00
CA PHE A 63 13.09 0.63 12.25
C PHE A 63 12.84 -0.25 11.02
N SER A 64 11.56 -0.44 10.67
CA SER A 64 11.12 -1.09 9.45
C SER A 64 9.84 -0.46 8.88
N ILE A 65 9.50 -0.77 7.63
CA ILE A 65 8.17 -0.51 7.06
C ILE A 65 7.64 -1.80 6.44
N ALA A 66 6.43 -2.23 6.81
CA ALA A 66 5.91 -3.55 6.47
C ALA A 66 6.93 -4.70 6.71
N ARG A 67 7.62 -4.65 7.86
CA ARG A 67 8.77 -5.51 8.27
C ARG A 67 10.02 -5.49 7.37
N ARG A 68 10.11 -4.62 6.36
CA ARG A 68 11.36 -4.43 5.60
C ARG A 68 12.27 -3.46 6.34
N PRO A 69 13.50 -3.85 6.73
CA PRO A 69 14.40 -3.00 7.52
C PRO A 69 14.70 -1.67 6.85
N LEU A 70 14.75 -0.59 7.63
CA LEU A 70 15.28 0.69 7.17
C LEU A 70 16.80 0.68 7.35
N ASN A 71 17.51 0.36 6.28
CA ASN A 71 18.97 0.40 6.28
C ASN A 71 19.46 1.84 6.15
N PHE A 72 20.13 2.33 7.19
CA PHE A 72 20.83 3.60 7.22
C PHE A 72 22.33 3.34 7.07
N GLU A 73 22.82 3.37 5.83
CA GLU A 73 24.25 3.18 5.52
C GLU A 73 25.07 4.40 5.93
N ASP A 74 26.37 4.19 6.18
CA ASP A 74 27.35 5.21 6.54
C ASP A 74 27.50 6.29 5.46
N GLY A 75 26.67 7.34 5.56
CA GLY A 75 26.55 8.39 4.57
C GLY A 75 25.23 9.17 4.72
N PRO A 76 24.84 9.98 3.71
CA PRO A 76 23.63 10.81 3.76
C PRO A 76 22.35 9.99 3.49
N THR A 77 22.17 8.85 4.16
CA THR A 77 20.91 8.10 4.10
C THR A 77 19.85 8.80 4.93
N THR A 78 18.82 9.32 4.26
CA THR A 78 17.67 9.95 4.89
C THR A 78 16.65 8.87 5.29
N VAL A 79 15.81 9.12 6.29
CA VAL A 79 14.68 8.24 6.68
C VAL A 79 13.81 7.92 5.47
N LEU A 80 13.59 8.96 4.67
CA LEU A 80 12.85 8.93 3.44
C LEU A 80 13.52 8.02 2.39
N SER A 81 14.82 8.19 2.10
CA SER A 81 15.51 7.34 1.11
C SER A 81 15.68 5.89 1.61
N ALA A 82 15.80 5.67 2.92
CA ALA A 82 15.74 4.34 3.53
C ALA A 82 14.37 3.66 3.32
N VAL A 83 13.25 4.35 3.62
CA VAL A 83 11.88 3.83 3.39
C VAL A 83 11.64 3.54 1.91
N CYS A 84 12.01 4.47 1.04
CA CYS A 84 11.99 4.33 -0.41
C CYS A 84 12.70 3.05 -0.89
N ARG A 85 13.98 2.88 -0.53
CA ARG A 85 14.77 1.68 -0.89
C ARG A 85 14.18 0.40 -0.32
N ALA A 86 13.81 0.41 0.96
CA ALA A 86 13.30 -0.76 1.66
C ALA A 86 12.00 -1.29 1.03
N ARG A 87 11.12 -0.40 0.56
CA ARG A 87 9.71 -0.75 0.34
C ARG A 87 9.15 -0.48 -1.05
N TYR A 88 9.78 0.42 -1.82
CA TYR A 88 9.14 1.03 -2.98
C TYR A 88 10.00 1.11 -4.25
N GLY A 89 11.26 0.65 -4.24
CA GLY A 89 12.31 0.96 -5.23
C GLY A 89 12.02 0.87 -6.75
N LYS A 90 10.88 0.37 -7.22
CA LYS A 90 10.48 0.34 -8.66
C LYS A 90 9.63 1.54 -9.13
N SER A 91 9.37 2.49 -8.25
CA SER A 91 8.21 3.40 -8.33
C SER A 91 8.62 4.93 -8.42
N LYS A 92 7.74 5.97 -8.22
CA LYS A 92 8.02 7.42 -7.91
C LYS A 92 7.36 8.24 -6.69
N PHE A 93 6.12 8.03 -6.12
CA PHE A 93 5.37 8.91 -5.13
C PHE A 93 4.76 8.35 -3.78
N VAL A 94 4.78 9.15 -2.68
CA VAL A 94 4.53 8.89 -1.16
C VAL A 94 2.91 8.91 -0.98
N GLN A 95 2.18 7.81 -0.71
CA GLN A 95 1.14 7.78 0.35
C GLN A 95 1.64 8.23 1.77
N LEU A 96 1.77 9.53 2.06
CA LEU A 96 2.03 9.99 3.44
C LEU A 96 0.79 9.72 4.34
N PRO A 97 0.93 9.66 5.69
CA PRO A 97 2.16 9.72 6.48
C PRO A 97 2.92 8.37 6.49
N LEU A 98 4.24 8.40 6.73
CA LEU A 98 5.04 7.17 6.76
C LEU A 98 4.70 6.33 7.98
N CYS A 99 4.11 5.15 7.77
CA CYS A 99 3.80 4.20 8.84
C CYS A 99 5.01 3.29 9.09
N ILE A 100 5.92 3.74 9.97
CA ILE A 100 7.18 3.06 10.31
C ILE A 100 6.98 2.26 11.60
N THR A 101 7.41 1.00 11.63
CA THR A 101 7.46 0.19 12.86
C THR A 101 8.81 0.36 13.55
N ALA A 102 8.79 0.64 14.85
CA ALA A 102 9.95 0.72 15.72
C ALA A 102 10.08 -0.58 16.55
N HIS A 103 11.29 -1.14 16.62
CA HIS A 103 11.55 -2.47 17.19
C HIS A 103 12.51 -2.43 18.38
N GLU A 104 12.14 -3.13 19.45
CA GLU A 104 12.94 -3.25 20.69
C GLU A 104 14.22 -4.09 20.51
N ARG A 105 14.32 -4.86 19.43
CA ARG A 105 15.41 -5.85 19.22
C ARG A 105 15.82 -5.89 17.75
N ALA A 106 17.12 -5.93 17.50
CA ALA A 106 17.72 -6.00 16.16
C ALA A 106 17.42 -7.29 15.38
N ARG A 107 16.75 -8.29 15.97
CA ARG A 107 16.41 -9.57 15.30
C ARG A 107 15.62 -9.43 13.99
N TYR A 108 15.00 -8.27 13.76
CA TYR A 108 14.25 -7.99 12.53
C TYR A 108 15.06 -7.28 11.45
N THR A 109 16.27 -6.76 11.73
CA THR A 109 17.12 -6.18 10.67
C THR A 109 17.69 -7.25 9.74
N HIS A 110 17.57 -8.53 10.13
CA HIS A 110 18.10 -9.70 9.43
C HIS A 110 17.02 -10.53 8.70
N SER A 111 15.73 -10.20 8.83
CA SER A 111 14.71 -10.85 7.98
C SER A 111 14.92 -10.42 6.53
N GLY A 112 15.04 -11.40 5.63
CA GLY A 112 15.73 -11.26 4.36
C GLY A 112 15.33 -10.02 3.55
N HIS A 113 16.31 -9.38 2.92
CA HIS A 113 16.04 -8.30 1.99
C HIS A 113 15.36 -8.86 0.74
N VAL A 114 14.26 -8.22 0.31
CA VAL A 114 13.80 -8.35 -1.07
C VAL A 114 14.90 -7.74 -1.93
N LEU A 115 15.62 -8.58 -2.68
CA LEU A 115 16.75 -8.13 -3.51
C LEU A 115 16.26 -7.04 -4.48
N GLY A 116 16.84 -5.86 -4.36
CA GLY A 116 16.51 -4.74 -5.23
C GLY A 116 17.04 -5.00 -6.65
N GLU A 117 16.12 -5.10 -7.61
CA GLU A 117 16.47 -4.85 -9.01
C GLU A 117 17.06 -3.43 -9.14
N VAL A 118 17.95 -3.25 -10.13
CA VAL A 118 18.70 -2.01 -10.33
C VAL A 118 17.76 -0.80 -10.40
N LEU A 119 17.95 0.14 -9.45
CA LEU A 119 17.12 1.35 -9.37
C LEU A 119 17.26 2.16 -10.66
N PRO A 120 16.14 2.59 -11.29
CA PRO A 120 16.19 3.44 -12.48
C PRO A 120 16.75 4.81 -12.12
N ASN A 121 17.79 5.25 -12.85
CA ASN A 121 18.42 6.54 -12.65
C ASN A 121 17.52 7.69 -13.16
N TYR A 122 17.19 8.64 -12.28
CA TYR A 122 16.33 9.79 -12.58
C TYR A 122 16.88 11.07 -11.93
N HIS A 123 17.13 12.11 -12.72
CA HIS A 123 17.64 13.39 -12.23
C HIS A 123 16.50 14.35 -11.84
N MET A 124 16.20 14.45 -10.54
CA MET A 124 15.12 15.32 -10.01
C MET A 124 15.21 16.77 -10.50
N ARG A 125 16.42 17.33 -10.60
CA ARG A 125 16.64 18.70 -11.10
C ARG A 125 16.06 18.93 -12.50
N GLU A 126 16.05 17.92 -13.37
CA GLU A 126 15.37 18.03 -14.67
C GLU A 126 13.86 18.11 -14.51
N VAL A 127 13.28 17.32 -13.61
CA VAL A 127 11.83 17.26 -13.39
C VAL A 127 11.32 18.57 -12.80
N ASP A 128 12.02 19.11 -11.80
CA ASP A 128 11.68 20.41 -11.20
C ASP A 128 11.83 21.57 -12.20
N ASN A 129 12.81 21.49 -13.13
CA ASN A 129 12.95 22.43 -14.26
C ASN A 129 11.80 22.27 -15.30
N LYS A 130 11.47 21.03 -15.69
CA LYS A 130 10.36 20.70 -16.62
C LYS A 130 9.01 21.13 -16.05
N PHE A 131 8.79 20.95 -14.75
CA PHE A 131 7.61 21.45 -14.06
C PHE A 131 7.61 22.99 -14.02
N SER A 132 8.72 23.61 -13.62
CA SER A 132 8.82 25.06 -13.46
C SER A 132 8.63 25.86 -14.74
N THR A 133 8.87 25.25 -15.91
CA THR A 133 8.70 25.84 -17.25
C THR A 133 7.33 25.55 -17.88
N LYS A 134 6.69 24.41 -17.60
CA LYS A 134 5.37 24.05 -18.16
C LYS A 134 4.17 24.36 -17.24
N ARG A 135 4.38 24.72 -15.97
CA ARG A 135 3.31 25.01 -14.99
C ARG A 135 2.45 26.23 -15.35
N GLN A 136 1.14 26.04 -15.24
CA GLN A 136 0.16 27.12 -15.06
C GLN A 136 0.23 27.63 -13.61
N LYS A 137 -0.36 28.81 -13.37
CA LYS A 137 -0.48 29.43 -12.05
C LYS A 137 -1.90 29.90 -11.80
N SER A 138 -2.37 29.78 -10.57
CA SER A 138 -3.60 30.40 -10.09
C SER A 138 -3.47 30.74 -8.61
N SER A 139 -4.36 31.59 -8.10
CA SER A 139 -4.43 31.93 -6.68
C SER A 139 -5.87 31.90 -6.18
N MET A 140 -6.02 31.62 -4.88
CA MET A 140 -7.27 31.68 -4.13
C MET A 140 -7.04 32.49 -2.87
N LYS A 141 -8.07 33.25 -2.47
CA LYS A 141 -8.12 33.93 -1.17
C LYS A 141 -9.24 33.31 -0.35
N ILE A 142 -8.85 32.49 0.62
CA ILE A 142 -9.72 31.87 1.61
C ILE A 142 -10.01 32.95 2.65
N ARG A 143 -11.29 33.17 2.98
CA ARG A 143 -11.65 34.17 4.01
C ARG A 143 -11.63 33.56 5.39
N GLY A 144 -11.15 34.33 6.36
CA GLY A 144 -11.18 33.95 7.77
C GLY A 144 -12.60 33.87 8.33
N LYS A 145 -12.80 33.05 9.36
CA LYS A 145 -14.03 33.00 10.17
C LYS A 145 -15.34 32.78 9.39
N MET A 146 -15.32 31.91 8.37
CA MET A 146 -16.54 31.41 7.74
C MET A 146 -17.19 30.27 8.54
N ASN A 147 -18.53 30.28 8.58
CA ASN A 147 -19.35 29.23 9.17
C ASN A 147 -19.56 28.02 8.23
N GLU A 148 -19.28 28.19 6.94
CA GLU A 148 -19.48 27.20 5.87
C GLU A 148 -18.16 26.80 5.20
N ASN A 149 -18.18 25.68 4.47
CA ASN A 149 -17.03 25.19 3.70
C ASN A 149 -16.82 26.05 2.44
N GLN A 150 -15.57 26.37 2.10
CA GLN A 150 -15.22 27.17 0.93
C GLN A 150 -14.63 26.27 -0.19
N PRO A 151 -15.34 26.03 -1.31
CA PRO A 151 -14.79 25.34 -2.47
C PRO A 151 -14.14 26.31 -3.48
N PHE A 152 -13.00 25.92 -4.05
CA PHE A 152 -12.29 26.63 -5.14
C PHE A 152 -11.90 25.63 -6.23
N THR A 153 -12.15 25.98 -7.50
CA THR A 153 -11.93 25.08 -8.66
C THR A 153 -11.04 25.71 -9.73
N PHE A 154 -10.04 24.96 -10.19
CA PHE A 154 -9.05 25.36 -11.18
C PHE A 154 -9.01 24.33 -12.32
N GLY A 155 -9.84 24.57 -13.34
CA GLY A 155 -10.24 23.50 -14.26
C GLY A 155 -10.89 22.36 -13.46
N ASN A 156 -10.40 21.14 -13.62
CA ASN A 156 -10.90 19.97 -12.89
C ASN A 156 -10.29 19.83 -11.47
N LEU A 157 -9.30 20.64 -11.07
CA LEU A 157 -8.71 20.54 -9.73
C LEU A 157 -9.55 21.32 -8.71
N SER A 158 -10.12 20.64 -7.71
CA SER A 158 -11.01 21.24 -6.71
C SER A 158 -10.43 21.14 -5.29
N PHE A 159 -10.36 22.28 -4.60
CA PHE A 159 -9.97 22.42 -3.19
C PHE A 159 -11.18 22.82 -2.35
N THR A 160 -11.57 21.99 -1.38
CA THR A 160 -12.63 22.26 -0.42
C THR A 160 -12.02 22.50 0.96
N PHE A 161 -12.13 23.72 1.46
CA PHE A 161 -11.71 24.10 2.79
C PHE A 161 -12.86 23.95 3.78
N SER A 162 -12.56 23.41 4.96
CA SER A 162 -13.50 23.29 6.09
C SER A 162 -13.90 24.66 6.64
N ASN A 163 -15.06 24.74 7.28
CA ASN A 163 -15.40 25.89 8.12
C ASN A 163 -14.37 26.04 9.25
N HIS A 164 -14.10 27.29 9.67
CA HIS A 164 -13.06 27.62 10.65
C HIS A 164 -11.63 27.12 10.34
N CYS A 165 -11.33 26.72 9.10
CA CYS A 165 -9.98 26.32 8.67
C CYS A 165 -8.93 27.42 8.82
N THR A 166 -9.32 28.69 9.06
CA THR A 166 -8.43 29.78 9.46
C THR A 166 -9.22 30.95 10.06
N ASP A 167 -8.59 31.68 10.98
CA ASP A 167 -9.15 32.83 11.71
C ASP A 167 -8.91 34.18 11.02
N GLN A 168 -8.12 34.18 9.94
CA GLN A 168 -7.71 35.35 9.16
C GLN A 168 -7.83 35.04 7.65
N ASP A 169 -7.76 36.05 6.80
CA ASP A 169 -7.73 35.83 5.36
C ASP A 169 -6.39 35.20 4.93
N VAL A 170 -6.44 34.12 4.15
CA VAL A 170 -5.25 33.37 3.71
C VAL A 170 -5.25 33.28 2.18
N SER A 171 -4.18 33.80 1.57
CA SER A 171 -3.96 33.68 0.12
C SER A 171 -3.04 32.50 -0.19
N ILE A 172 -3.47 31.59 -1.06
CA ILE A 172 -2.71 30.42 -1.51
C ILE A 172 -2.54 30.48 -3.02
N ASN A 173 -1.30 30.31 -3.47
CA ASN A 173 -0.91 30.13 -4.86
C ASN A 173 -0.85 28.63 -5.19
N ILE A 174 -1.33 28.25 -6.37
CA ILE A 174 -1.24 26.90 -6.91
C ILE A 174 -0.47 26.98 -8.24
N GLU A 175 0.63 26.24 -8.32
CA GLU A 175 1.37 25.96 -9.56
C GLU A 175 0.95 24.58 -10.05
N TYR A 176 0.55 24.38 -11.31
CA TYR A 176 0.06 23.07 -11.76
C TYR A 176 0.23 22.77 -13.25
N ILE A 177 0.20 21.48 -13.58
CA ILE A 177 0.17 20.93 -14.94
C ILE A 177 -0.95 19.90 -14.97
N ILE A 178 -1.95 20.11 -15.85
CA ILE A 178 -2.96 19.08 -16.19
C ILE A 178 -2.41 18.26 -17.36
N SER A 179 -2.68 16.95 -17.36
CA SER A 179 -2.18 15.98 -18.35
C SER A 179 -0.66 16.09 -18.60
N PRO A 180 0.18 15.89 -17.57
CA PRO A 180 1.63 15.89 -17.70
C PRO A 180 2.12 14.90 -18.77
N ASP A 181 2.95 15.43 -19.67
CA ASP A 181 3.64 14.75 -20.76
C ASP A 181 4.35 13.46 -20.31
N PHE A 182 3.86 12.30 -20.77
CA PHE A 182 4.39 11.00 -20.36
C PHE A 182 5.88 10.86 -20.63
N ASP A 183 6.40 11.37 -21.75
CA ASP A 183 7.81 11.18 -22.10
C ASP A 183 8.74 12.11 -21.32
N LEU A 184 8.27 13.30 -20.91
CA LEU A 184 9.05 14.21 -20.07
C LEU A 184 9.10 13.82 -18.59
N PHE A 185 8.00 13.28 -18.05
CA PHE A 185 7.87 12.94 -16.62
C PHE A 185 7.99 11.44 -16.31
N LYS A 186 7.78 10.56 -17.32
CA LYS A 186 7.67 9.09 -17.19
C LYS A 186 6.69 8.70 -16.09
N LEU A 187 5.44 9.16 -16.28
CA LEU A 187 4.30 9.02 -15.37
C LEU A 187 3.05 8.61 -16.15
N SER A 188 2.83 7.30 -16.28
CA SER A 188 1.62 6.73 -16.87
C SER A 188 0.38 7.13 -16.06
N GLU A 189 -0.71 7.51 -16.73
CA GLU A 189 -2.00 7.84 -16.10
C GLU A 189 -1.94 8.93 -15.00
N CYS A 190 -0.88 9.71 -14.94
CA CYS A 190 -0.85 10.92 -14.15
C CYS A 190 -1.63 12.01 -14.88
N ILE A 191 -2.72 12.47 -14.28
CA ILE A 191 -3.66 13.43 -14.89
C ILE A 191 -3.42 14.86 -14.41
N CYS A 192 -2.71 15.05 -13.30
CA CYS A 192 -2.31 16.35 -12.80
C CYS A 192 -1.07 16.25 -11.89
N VAL A 193 -0.16 17.23 -11.98
CA VAL A 193 0.87 17.51 -10.98
C VAL A 193 0.70 18.96 -10.52
N PHE A 194 0.65 19.22 -9.21
CA PHE A 194 0.43 20.56 -8.66
C PHE A 194 1.23 20.83 -7.38
N LYS A 195 1.59 22.08 -7.11
CA LYS A 195 2.33 22.52 -5.93
C LYS A 195 1.62 23.72 -5.31
N THR A 196 1.25 23.63 -4.04
CA THR A 196 0.62 24.73 -3.30
C THR A 196 1.67 25.54 -2.54
N LYS A 197 1.44 26.85 -2.38
CA LYS A 197 2.29 27.75 -1.58
C LYS A 197 1.42 28.81 -0.92
N TYR A 198 1.70 29.18 0.32
CA TYR A 198 1.14 30.40 0.90
C TYR A 198 1.68 31.64 0.16
N HIS A 199 0.93 32.74 0.19
CA HIS A 199 1.41 34.05 -0.28
C HIS A 199 2.16 34.82 0.83
N ASP A 200 1.84 34.54 2.09
CA ASP A 200 2.53 35.06 3.27
C ASP A 200 2.82 33.90 4.23
N GLU A 201 4.08 33.69 4.60
CA GLU A 201 4.55 32.59 5.46
C GLU A 201 4.04 32.69 6.91
N ASN A 202 3.59 33.89 7.31
CA ASN A 202 2.93 34.13 8.60
C ASN A 202 1.46 33.67 8.58
N THR A 203 0.84 33.55 7.41
CA THR A 203 -0.52 33.03 7.25
C THR A 203 -0.53 31.51 7.15
N LYS A 204 -1.41 30.86 7.92
CA LYS A 204 -1.54 29.40 7.99
C LYS A 204 -2.99 28.97 8.13
N LEU A 205 -3.26 27.74 7.71
CA LEU A 205 -4.52 27.05 7.97
C LEU A 205 -4.43 26.23 9.26
N ASN A 206 -5.54 26.21 10.00
CA ASN A 206 -5.82 25.33 11.14
C ASN A 206 -6.12 23.89 10.66
N ASP A 207 -6.70 23.74 9.47
CA ASP A 207 -7.01 22.46 8.83
C ASP A 207 -6.71 22.51 7.31
N MET A 208 -6.22 21.40 6.75
CA MET A 208 -5.83 21.32 5.35
C MET A 208 -7.01 21.00 4.42
N PRO A 209 -7.04 21.55 3.19
CA PRO A 209 -8.14 21.34 2.25
C PRO A 209 -8.26 19.89 1.82
N ILE A 210 -9.51 19.48 1.57
CA ILE A 210 -9.85 18.32 0.76
C ILE A 210 -9.58 18.68 -0.71
N VAL A 211 -8.65 17.99 -1.35
CA VAL A 211 -8.30 18.19 -2.77
C VAL A 211 -8.77 17.00 -3.59
N SER A 212 -9.47 17.27 -4.68
CA SER A 212 -10.05 16.25 -5.56
C SER A 212 -9.92 16.66 -7.03
N PHE A 213 -9.99 15.67 -7.92
CA PHE A 213 -10.05 15.92 -9.35
C PHE A 213 -11.46 15.60 -9.87
N VAL A 214 -12.17 16.64 -10.29
CA VAL A 214 -13.55 16.59 -10.77
C VAL A 214 -13.63 15.75 -12.03
N GLY A 215 -14.63 14.87 -12.09
CA GLY A 215 -14.85 13.94 -13.21
C GLY A 215 -14.02 12.64 -13.17
N GLU A 216 -13.02 12.52 -12.29
CA GLU A 216 -12.11 11.37 -12.24
C GLU A 216 -12.26 10.58 -10.92
N PRO A 217 -13.30 9.73 -10.78
CA PRO A 217 -13.55 8.98 -9.54
C PRO A 217 -12.45 7.97 -9.20
N ASN A 218 -11.62 7.60 -10.19
CA ASN A 218 -10.48 6.70 -10.03
C ASN A 218 -9.15 7.43 -9.78
N ALA A 219 -9.12 8.76 -9.80
CA ALA A 219 -7.93 9.50 -9.40
C ALA A 219 -7.68 9.37 -7.89
N ARG A 220 -6.41 9.17 -7.50
CA ARG A 220 -5.96 9.29 -6.10
C ARG A 220 -4.87 10.35 -6.00
N LEU A 221 -4.86 11.04 -4.86
CA LEU A 221 -3.86 12.04 -4.50
C LEU A 221 -2.60 11.36 -3.97
N TYR A 222 -1.45 11.83 -4.42
CA TYR A 222 -0.11 11.36 -4.04
C TYR A 222 0.83 12.53 -3.78
N ASN A 223 1.74 12.40 -2.81
CA ASN A 223 2.79 13.40 -2.58
C ASN A 223 4.04 13.07 -3.41
N TRP A 224 4.61 14.07 -4.09
CA TRP A 224 5.89 13.97 -4.78
C TRP A 224 7.04 14.07 -3.77
N VAL A 225 8.04 13.21 -3.93
CA VAL A 225 9.22 13.27 -3.08
C VAL A 225 10.53 13.15 -3.86
N GLN A 226 11.47 14.06 -3.57
CA GLN A 226 12.88 13.96 -3.99
C GLN A 226 13.58 12.79 -3.27
N PRO A 227 14.57 12.19 -3.92
CA PRO A 227 14.52 10.81 -4.43
C PRO A 227 14.23 9.71 -3.37
N SER A 228 13.52 8.62 -3.68
CA SER A 228 12.78 8.25 -4.90
C SER A 228 11.85 7.05 -4.62
N SER A 229 10.65 6.98 -5.22
CA SER A 229 9.86 5.73 -5.52
C SER A 229 8.50 5.43 -4.81
N TYR A 230 7.35 5.29 -5.55
CA TYR A 230 5.87 5.17 -5.24
C TYR A 230 5.31 4.02 -4.40
N TRP A 231 4.21 4.40 -3.75
CA TRP A 231 3.44 3.77 -2.70
C TRP A 231 1.97 3.87 -3.14
N TYR A 232 1.23 2.76 -3.31
CA TYR A 232 -0.20 2.77 -3.71
C TYR A 232 -1.09 3.41 -2.60
N SER A 233 -2.40 3.56 -2.77
CA SER A 233 -3.28 4.01 -1.67
C SER A 233 -4.73 3.49 -1.69
N TYR A 234 -5.13 2.97 -0.53
CA TYR A 234 -6.33 2.16 -0.27
C TYR A 234 -7.63 2.96 -0.06
N ARG A 235 -8.76 2.24 -0.10
CA ARG A 235 -10.16 2.70 -0.06
C ARG A 235 -10.65 3.36 1.24
N THR A 236 -10.11 4.51 1.61
CA THR A 236 -10.93 5.61 2.19
C THR A 236 -10.57 6.93 1.51
N ARG A 237 -11.52 7.86 1.40
CA ARG A 237 -11.38 9.12 0.64
C ARG A 237 -10.45 10.13 1.34
N GLN A 238 -9.17 9.82 1.50
CA GLN A 238 -8.17 10.76 2.01
C GLN A 238 -7.69 11.70 0.88
N THR A 239 -8.59 12.60 0.52
CA THR A 239 -8.35 13.77 -0.33
C THR A 239 -7.69 14.92 0.41
N ARG A 240 -7.64 14.89 1.76
CA ARG A 240 -7.03 15.96 2.57
C ARG A 240 -5.54 16.10 2.24
N LEU A 241 -5.15 17.32 1.84
CA LEU A 241 -3.77 17.69 1.56
C LEU A 241 -2.91 17.51 2.82
N ILE A 242 -1.71 16.94 2.68
CA ILE A 242 -0.89 16.57 3.85
C ILE A 242 0.02 17.72 4.28
N ALA A 243 0.60 18.46 3.33
CA ALA A 243 1.21 19.76 3.59
C ALA A 243 1.07 20.75 2.41
N ILE A 244 1.20 22.03 2.73
CA ILE A 244 1.33 23.13 1.75
C ILE A 244 2.83 23.44 1.59
N GLY A 245 3.27 23.59 0.33
CA GLY A 245 4.68 23.74 -0.04
C GLY A 245 5.20 22.55 -0.87
N GLU A 246 4.63 21.37 -0.67
CA GLU A 246 4.97 20.15 -1.40
C GLU A 246 4.40 20.13 -2.83
N THR A 247 5.03 19.33 -3.71
CA THR A 247 4.47 19.00 -5.03
C THR A 247 3.66 17.72 -4.88
N HIS A 248 2.48 17.66 -5.48
CA HIS A 248 1.50 16.59 -5.40
C HIS A 248 1.11 16.13 -6.79
N ALA A 249 0.50 14.95 -6.91
CA ALA A 249 -0.02 14.43 -8.17
C ALA A 249 -1.38 13.75 -7.98
N PHE A 250 -2.21 13.81 -9.03
CA PHE A 250 -3.32 12.89 -9.21
C PHE A 250 -2.93 11.84 -10.26
N VAL A 251 -3.01 10.57 -9.86
CA VAL A 251 -2.81 9.41 -10.74
C VAL A 251 -4.14 8.66 -10.82
N ARG A 252 -4.59 8.37 -12.04
CA ARG A 252 -5.79 7.56 -12.31
C ARG A 252 -5.46 6.10 -12.07
N HIS A 253 -6.14 5.46 -11.13
CA HIS A 253 -6.12 4.01 -10.96
C HIS A 253 -6.82 3.35 -12.14
N ILE A 254 -6.27 2.25 -12.63
CA ILE A 254 -6.96 1.36 -13.57
C ILE A 254 -7.73 0.31 -12.77
N ASP A 255 -9.03 0.19 -13.06
CA ASP A 255 -9.85 -0.91 -12.57
C ASP A 255 -9.40 -2.22 -13.23
N ILE A 256 -8.78 -3.09 -12.44
CA ILE A 256 -8.43 -4.46 -12.81
C ILE A 256 -9.68 -5.34 -12.72
N ILE A 257 -10.46 -5.17 -11.65
CA ILE A 257 -11.84 -5.66 -11.57
C ILE A 257 -12.71 -4.44 -11.25
N PRO A 258 -13.55 -3.96 -12.18
CA PRO A 258 -14.43 -2.82 -11.99
C PRO A 258 -15.12 -2.79 -10.63
N SER A 259 -14.99 -1.66 -9.92
CA SER A 259 -15.48 -1.41 -8.56
C SER A 259 -14.88 -2.26 -7.42
N LEU A 260 -14.03 -3.26 -7.71
CA LEU A 260 -13.54 -4.24 -6.72
C LEU A 260 -12.03 -4.21 -6.51
N LEU A 261 -11.24 -4.06 -7.57
CA LEU A 261 -9.78 -3.99 -7.52
C LEU A 261 -9.29 -2.93 -8.52
N SER A 262 -8.69 -1.86 -7.99
CA SER A 262 -8.22 -0.69 -8.74
C SER A 262 -6.79 -0.36 -8.31
N LEU A 263 -5.85 -0.21 -9.26
CA LEU A 263 -4.42 -0.07 -8.94
C LEU A 263 -3.75 1.07 -9.75
N PRO A 264 -2.77 1.80 -9.17
CA PRO A 264 -1.84 2.67 -9.90
C PRO A 264 -1.13 1.93 -11.04
N PRO A 265 -1.13 2.47 -12.27
CA PRO A 265 -0.58 1.76 -13.43
C PRO A 265 0.95 1.63 -13.41
N ASP A 266 1.58 2.67 -12.90
CA ASP A 266 3.01 2.83 -12.75
C ASP A 266 3.70 1.74 -11.90
N MET A 267 2.94 0.87 -11.24
CA MET A 267 3.45 -0.30 -10.51
C MET A 267 3.64 -1.57 -11.38
N PHE A 268 2.88 -1.74 -12.47
CA PHE A 268 2.94 -2.95 -13.34
C PHE A 268 3.38 -2.66 -14.78
N ILE A 269 3.68 -1.40 -15.14
CA ILE A 269 4.13 -1.05 -16.50
C ILE A 269 5.57 -1.52 -16.74
N LYS A 270 5.64 -2.80 -17.11
CA LYS A 270 6.12 -3.14 -18.45
C LYS A 270 5.40 -4.30 -19.13
N ALA A 271 4.45 -4.98 -18.46
CA ALA A 271 3.91 -6.26 -18.94
C ALA A 271 2.38 -6.37 -19.09
N THR A 272 1.57 -5.88 -18.14
CA THR A 272 0.17 -6.35 -17.98
C THR A 272 -0.94 -5.30 -17.87
N ILE A 273 -0.63 -4.01 -17.94
CA ILE A 273 -1.69 -2.97 -17.86
C ILE A 273 -2.39 -2.75 -19.20
N GLY A 274 -3.71 -2.56 -19.11
CA GLY A 274 -4.61 -2.53 -20.27
C GLY A 274 -4.84 -3.92 -20.89
N LYS A 275 -4.14 -4.97 -20.44
CA LYS A 275 -4.45 -6.34 -20.84
C LYS A 275 -5.66 -6.85 -20.06
N LEU A 276 -6.55 -7.54 -20.78
CA LEU A 276 -7.55 -8.41 -20.18
C LEU A 276 -6.85 -9.51 -19.38
N PHE A 277 -7.59 -10.13 -18.45
CA PHE A 277 -7.10 -11.33 -17.77
C PHE A 277 -6.75 -12.42 -18.79
N GLU A 278 -5.63 -13.10 -18.54
CA GLU A 278 -5.22 -14.26 -19.33
C GLU A 278 -6.05 -15.46 -18.87
N ASP A 279 -6.87 -16.04 -19.74
CA ASP A 279 -7.59 -17.28 -19.44
C ASP A 279 -6.60 -18.44 -19.32
N ARG A 280 -6.63 -19.11 -18.17
CA ARG A 280 -5.68 -20.16 -17.80
C ARG A 280 -6.44 -21.43 -17.43
N SER A 281 -6.00 -22.58 -17.94
CA SER A 281 -6.70 -23.88 -17.79
C SER A 281 -5.99 -24.87 -16.85
N LYS A 282 -4.76 -24.57 -16.40
CA LYS A 282 -3.95 -25.42 -15.52
C LYS A 282 -3.28 -24.61 -14.40
N PRO A 283 -3.24 -25.06 -13.14
CA PRO A 283 -3.83 -26.32 -12.65
C PRO A 283 -5.37 -26.34 -12.69
N VAL A 284 -6.03 -25.18 -12.58
CA VAL A 284 -7.48 -25.02 -12.71
C VAL A 284 -7.86 -24.02 -13.80
N SER A 285 -9.11 -24.08 -14.24
CA SER A 285 -9.73 -23.02 -15.06
C SER A 285 -9.90 -21.75 -14.22
N CYS A 286 -9.24 -20.66 -14.60
CA CYS A 286 -9.29 -19.37 -13.91
C CYS A 286 -8.89 -18.22 -14.84
N ARG A 287 -9.23 -16.99 -14.45
CA ARG A 287 -8.69 -15.76 -15.06
C ARG A 287 -7.45 -15.31 -14.30
N CYS A 288 -6.37 -15.01 -15.02
CA CYS A 288 -5.07 -14.69 -14.45
C CYS A 288 -4.70 -13.21 -14.66
N LEU A 289 -4.26 -12.52 -13.61
CA LEU A 289 -3.45 -11.31 -13.72
C LEU A 289 -1.99 -11.68 -13.44
N LYS A 290 -1.16 -11.68 -14.48
CA LYS A 290 0.28 -11.95 -14.35
C LYS A 290 1.01 -10.72 -13.79
N VAL A 291 1.73 -10.88 -12.68
CA VAL A 291 2.51 -9.83 -12.01
C VAL A 291 3.97 -9.85 -12.48
N ARG A 292 4.54 -11.04 -12.73
CA ARG A 292 5.93 -11.25 -13.17
C ARG A 292 6.14 -12.67 -13.70
N GLU A 293 7.37 -13.00 -14.10
CA GLU A 293 7.79 -14.37 -14.42
C GLU A 293 8.22 -15.17 -13.18
N HIS A 294 8.16 -16.50 -13.27
CA HIS A 294 8.63 -17.41 -12.23
C HIS A 294 10.16 -17.52 -12.24
N ASN A 295 10.84 -16.96 -11.24
CA ASN A 295 12.28 -17.18 -11.04
C ASN A 295 12.55 -18.56 -10.42
N LYS A 296 12.56 -19.60 -11.26
CA LYS A 296 12.84 -21.00 -10.88
C LYS A 296 14.22 -21.24 -10.26
N LYS A 297 15.18 -20.33 -10.44
CA LYS A 297 16.55 -20.48 -9.91
C LYS A 297 16.58 -20.18 -8.42
N ASP A 298 16.02 -19.05 -8.01
CA ASP A 298 16.10 -18.57 -6.63
C ASP A 298 14.82 -18.90 -5.82
N PHE A 299 13.70 -19.19 -6.50
CA PHE A 299 12.42 -19.60 -5.91
C PHE A 299 11.84 -20.82 -6.68
N PRO A 300 12.40 -22.03 -6.53
CA PRO A 300 12.07 -23.17 -7.40
C PRO A 300 10.63 -23.66 -7.27
N HIS A 301 10.03 -23.55 -6.08
CA HIS A 301 8.71 -24.11 -5.78
C HIS A 301 7.58 -23.16 -6.20
N ILE A 302 6.40 -23.72 -6.48
CA ILE A 302 5.14 -22.98 -6.63
C ILE A 302 4.23 -23.33 -5.46
N ALA A 303 3.59 -22.32 -4.87
CA ALA A 303 2.55 -22.47 -3.88
C ALA A 303 1.46 -21.40 -4.08
N TYR A 304 0.31 -21.61 -3.43
CA TYR A 304 -0.88 -20.79 -3.55
C TYR A 304 -1.31 -20.24 -2.19
N HIS A 305 -1.90 -19.04 -2.19
CA HIS A 305 -2.43 -18.39 -0.99
C HIS A 305 -3.85 -17.87 -1.27
N GLY A 306 -4.84 -18.49 -0.64
CA GLY A 306 -6.23 -18.03 -0.66
C GLY A 306 -6.39 -16.76 0.15
N THR A 307 -7.20 -15.82 -0.34
CA THR A 307 -7.36 -14.52 0.33
C THR A 307 -8.70 -13.85 0.00
N ASN A 308 -8.84 -12.56 0.33
CA ASN A 308 -9.99 -11.72 0.00
C ASN A 308 -9.61 -10.70 -1.09
N VAL A 309 -10.49 -10.41 -2.05
CA VAL A 309 -10.23 -9.44 -3.13
C VAL A 309 -9.86 -8.04 -2.59
N LYS A 310 -10.37 -7.67 -1.41
CA LYS A 310 -10.02 -6.42 -0.70
C LYS A 310 -8.59 -6.39 -0.17
N ALA A 311 -7.96 -7.54 0.08
CA ALA A 311 -6.59 -7.65 0.56
C ALA A 311 -5.56 -7.64 -0.58
N ILE A 312 -5.96 -8.00 -1.81
CA ILE A 312 -5.10 -8.09 -2.99
C ILE A 312 -4.30 -6.80 -3.23
N GLU A 313 -4.94 -5.62 -3.12
CA GLU A 313 -4.25 -4.32 -3.23
C GLU A 313 -3.12 -4.19 -2.18
N SER A 314 -3.41 -4.49 -0.91
CA SER A 314 -2.43 -4.40 0.18
C SER A 314 -1.34 -5.45 0.09
N ILE A 315 -1.59 -6.61 -0.53
CA ILE A 315 -0.59 -7.68 -0.69
C ILE A 315 0.31 -7.43 -1.91
N LEU A 316 -0.22 -6.87 -2.99
CA LEU A 316 0.59 -6.34 -4.10
C LEU A 316 1.44 -5.14 -3.66
N MET A 317 0.95 -4.36 -2.68
CA MET A 317 1.72 -3.36 -1.94
C MET A 317 2.83 -4.02 -1.13
N ASP A 318 2.46 -4.64 0.00
CA ASP A 318 3.37 -4.91 1.10
C ASP A 318 4.00 -6.29 1.01
N GLY A 319 3.74 -7.06 -0.06
CA GLY A 319 3.94 -8.49 -0.10
C GLY A 319 2.99 -9.22 0.84
N LEU A 320 3.16 -10.53 0.97
CA LEU A 320 2.60 -11.26 2.11
C LEU A 320 3.41 -10.88 3.35
N VAL A 321 2.76 -10.41 4.41
CA VAL A 321 3.41 -9.98 5.65
C VAL A 321 3.05 -10.87 6.83
N MET A 322 3.97 -10.98 7.77
CA MET A 322 3.78 -11.77 8.99
C MET A 322 2.72 -11.14 9.91
N PRO A 323 1.93 -11.95 10.65
CA PRO A 323 0.95 -11.44 11.60
C PRO A 323 1.51 -10.47 12.67
N SER A 324 0.68 -9.48 13.00
CA SER A 324 0.93 -8.22 13.72
C SER A 324 1.90 -7.22 13.07
N THR A 325 2.24 -7.37 11.78
CA THR A 325 2.95 -6.33 11.00
C THR A 325 2.05 -5.12 10.76
N VAL A 326 2.57 -3.91 10.92
CA VAL A 326 1.96 -2.69 10.38
C VAL A 326 2.39 -2.54 8.93
N VAL A 327 1.42 -2.57 8.01
CA VAL A 327 1.64 -2.34 6.57
C VAL A 327 1.75 -0.85 6.25
N SER A 328 2.17 -0.49 5.04
CA SER A 328 2.35 0.91 4.61
C SER A 328 1.13 1.82 4.85
N SER A 329 -0.08 1.27 4.85
CA SER A 329 -1.33 2.00 5.11
C SER A 329 -1.58 2.34 6.59
N GLY A 330 -0.72 1.90 7.51
CA GLY A 330 -0.90 2.05 8.96
C GLY A 330 -1.78 0.97 9.61
N LEU A 331 -2.42 0.12 8.81
CA LEU A 331 -3.18 -1.03 9.32
C LEU A 331 -2.24 -2.07 9.93
N ARG A 332 -2.57 -2.59 11.11
CA ARG A 332 -1.91 -3.78 11.66
C ARG A 332 -2.62 -5.05 11.16
N ILE A 333 -1.90 -5.90 10.44
CA ILE A 333 -2.42 -7.18 9.93
C ILE A 333 -2.46 -8.18 11.09
N CYS A 334 -3.65 -8.50 11.58
CA CYS A 334 -3.86 -9.48 12.66
C CYS A 334 -4.79 -10.62 12.19
N PRO A 335 -4.71 -11.82 12.79
CA PRO A 335 -5.73 -12.86 12.59
C PRO A 335 -7.12 -12.31 12.94
N PRO A 336 -8.18 -12.63 12.18
CA PRO A 336 -9.54 -12.22 12.52
C PRO A 336 -9.96 -12.79 13.88
N SER A 337 -10.91 -12.13 14.57
CA SER A 337 -11.33 -12.48 15.93
C SER A 337 -11.97 -13.87 16.07
N ASN A 338 -12.43 -14.46 14.96
CA ASN A 338 -12.97 -15.82 14.87
C ASN A 338 -11.92 -16.88 14.44
N HIS A 339 -10.65 -16.52 14.31
CA HIS A 339 -9.54 -17.44 14.01
C HIS A 339 -8.71 -17.73 15.28
N ILE A 340 -7.88 -18.77 15.22
CA ILE A 340 -6.91 -19.10 16.26
C ILE A 340 -6.02 -17.88 16.55
N ALA A 341 -5.80 -17.57 17.83
CA ALA A 341 -5.05 -16.38 18.22
C ALA A 341 -3.53 -16.60 18.22
N ARG A 342 -2.76 -15.52 18.08
CA ARG A 342 -1.28 -15.58 18.22
C ARG A 342 -0.89 -16.10 19.60
N GLN A 343 0.17 -16.91 19.65
CA GLN A 343 0.71 -17.68 20.78
C GLN A 343 -0.20 -18.81 21.28
N GLN A 344 -1.20 -19.23 20.50
CA GLN A 344 -1.87 -20.52 20.71
C GLN A 344 -1.18 -21.60 19.88
N THR A 345 -0.93 -22.75 20.50
CA THR A 345 -0.50 -23.97 19.79
C THR A 345 -1.74 -24.67 19.26
N ALA A 346 -1.78 -25.01 17.97
CA ALA A 346 -2.89 -25.73 17.36
C ALA A 346 -2.36 -26.74 16.34
N PHE A 347 -3.02 -27.90 16.21
CA PHE A 347 -2.63 -29.01 15.32
C PHE A 347 -1.21 -29.58 15.53
N GLY A 348 -0.54 -29.22 16.63
CA GLY A 348 0.87 -29.51 16.93
C GLY A 348 1.84 -28.37 16.62
N ILE A 349 1.37 -27.27 16.02
CA ILE A 349 2.18 -26.14 15.55
C ILE A 349 2.22 -25.04 16.63
N PRO A 350 3.39 -24.68 17.17
CA PRO A 350 3.54 -23.58 18.13
C PRO A 350 3.27 -22.21 17.49
N ASP A 351 2.55 -21.33 18.20
CA ASP A 351 2.10 -20.02 17.68
C ASP A 351 1.52 -20.12 16.25
N PHE A 352 0.48 -20.95 16.11
CA PHE A 352 -0.15 -21.30 14.83
C PHE A 352 -0.52 -20.08 13.96
N SER A 353 -0.81 -18.94 14.57
CA SER A 353 -1.19 -17.71 13.85
C SER A 353 -0.04 -16.70 13.72
N ASN A 354 1.22 -17.17 13.75
CA ASN A 354 2.43 -16.40 13.52
C ASN A 354 3.27 -16.98 12.37
N GLY A 355 2.64 -17.18 11.21
CA GLY A 355 3.30 -17.54 9.95
C GLY A 355 2.53 -16.98 8.77
N ILE A 356 3.17 -16.92 7.60
CA ILE A 356 2.47 -16.81 6.32
C ILE A 356 2.16 -18.23 5.86
N PHE A 357 0.87 -18.51 5.67
CA PHE A 357 0.36 -19.76 5.11
C PHE A 357 0.41 -19.73 3.58
N VAL A 358 0.95 -20.78 2.97
CA VAL A 358 0.81 -21.10 1.54
C VAL A 358 0.63 -22.62 1.40
N THR A 359 0.32 -23.12 0.22
CA THR A 359 0.15 -24.57 -0.03
C THR A 359 0.46 -24.94 -1.48
N PRO A 360 1.04 -26.12 -1.78
CA PRO A 360 1.19 -26.59 -3.16
C PRO A 360 -0.16 -26.91 -3.82
N SER A 361 -1.23 -27.09 -3.02
CA SER A 361 -2.58 -27.36 -3.53
C SER A 361 -3.38 -26.08 -3.72
N ILE A 362 -3.70 -25.78 -4.97
CA ILE A 362 -4.65 -24.73 -5.32
C ILE A 362 -6.08 -25.07 -4.86
N HIS A 363 -6.40 -26.35 -4.65
CA HIS A 363 -7.71 -26.78 -4.16
C HIS A 363 -7.83 -26.51 -2.66
N TYR A 364 -6.79 -26.80 -1.89
CA TYR A 364 -6.76 -26.53 -0.44
C TYR A 364 -6.81 -25.03 -0.14
N CYS A 365 -6.05 -24.19 -0.85
CA CYS A 365 -6.14 -22.74 -0.67
C CYS A 365 -7.47 -22.14 -1.14
N SER A 366 -8.28 -22.88 -1.91
CA SER A 366 -9.58 -22.46 -2.40
C SER A 366 -10.72 -22.75 -1.42
N ASP A 367 -10.44 -23.43 -0.31
CA ASP A 367 -11.41 -23.69 0.75
C ASP A 367 -11.89 -22.36 1.40
N PRO A 368 -13.18 -22.23 1.77
CA PRO A 368 -13.72 -21.05 2.46
C PRO A 368 -13.00 -20.65 3.76
N ALA A 369 -12.23 -21.53 4.39
CA ALA A 369 -11.37 -21.21 5.53
C ALA A 369 -10.20 -20.26 5.18
N TYR A 370 -9.79 -20.23 3.90
CA TYR A 370 -8.68 -19.41 3.41
C TYR A 370 -9.11 -18.37 2.36
N ALA A 371 -9.98 -18.74 1.41
CA ALA A 371 -10.38 -17.86 0.31
C ALA A 371 -11.80 -17.32 0.49
N VAL A 372 -11.94 -15.98 0.41
CA VAL A 372 -13.23 -15.31 0.56
C VAL A 372 -13.85 -15.08 -0.83
N THR A 373 -15.02 -15.66 -1.06
CA THR A 373 -15.77 -15.47 -2.31
C THR A 373 -16.17 -14.01 -2.53
N PHE A 374 -16.17 -13.59 -3.79
CA PHE A 374 -16.73 -12.32 -4.24
C PHE A 374 -17.54 -12.51 -5.53
N THR A 375 -18.32 -11.49 -5.89
CA THR A 375 -19.16 -11.50 -7.10
C THR A 375 -18.59 -10.55 -8.12
N TYR A 376 -18.48 -10.99 -9.36
CA TYR A 376 -18.15 -10.12 -10.50
C TYR A 376 -18.95 -10.59 -11.70
N ASN A 377 -19.70 -9.67 -12.34
CA ASN A 377 -20.76 -10.00 -13.28
C ASN A 377 -21.71 -11.07 -12.68
N ASP A 378 -22.07 -12.11 -13.43
CA ASP A 378 -22.89 -13.24 -12.94
C ASP A 378 -22.04 -14.36 -12.28
N GLU A 379 -20.74 -14.18 -12.12
CA GLU A 379 -19.85 -15.22 -11.56
C GLU A 379 -19.70 -15.08 -10.03
N CYS A 380 -19.48 -16.23 -9.38
CA CYS A 380 -18.96 -16.29 -8.02
C CYS A 380 -17.50 -16.74 -8.07
N LEU A 381 -16.59 -15.87 -7.65
CA LEU A 381 -15.14 -16.04 -7.79
C LEU A 381 -14.46 -16.11 -6.43
N ILE A 382 -13.31 -16.76 -6.35
CA ILE A 382 -12.33 -16.59 -5.26
C ILE A 382 -11.02 -16.00 -5.80
N PRO A 383 -10.30 -15.19 -5.02
CA PRO A 383 -8.97 -14.69 -5.36
C PRO A 383 -7.89 -15.52 -4.66
N VAL A 384 -7.02 -16.11 -5.46
CA VAL A 384 -5.84 -16.89 -5.00
C VAL A 384 -4.59 -16.23 -5.55
N LEU A 385 -3.57 -16.04 -4.71
CA LEU A 385 -2.24 -15.64 -5.18
C LEU A 385 -1.46 -16.89 -5.60
N GLU A 386 -0.83 -16.83 -6.77
CA GLU A 386 0.22 -17.76 -7.16
C GLU A 386 1.57 -17.17 -6.76
N CYS A 387 2.32 -17.92 -5.96
CA CYS A 387 3.57 -17.50 -5.35
C CYS A 387 4.69 -18.50 -5.69
N SER A 388 5.87 -18.00 -6.03
CA SER A 388 7.09 -18.80 -6.04
C SER A 388 7.73 -18.76 -4.66
N VAL A 389 8.12 -19.93 -4.15
CA VAL A 389 8.68 -20.11 -2.81
C VAL A 389 10.11 -20.63 -2.90
N LYS A 390 10.98 -20.09 -2.05
CA LYS A 390 12.38 -20.48 -1.96
C LYS A 390 12.55 -21.84 -1.29
N ASP A 391 13.53 -22.61 -1.73
CA ASP A 391 13.81 -23.90 -1.12
C ASP A 391 14.28 -23.78 0.34
N GLY A 392 13.94 -24.77 1.17
CA GLY A 392 14.29 -24.81 2.60
C GLY A 392 13.72 -23.67 3.47
N SER A 393 12.82 -22.83 2.95
CA SER A 393 12.31 -21.63 3.65
C SER A 393 10.98 -21.81 4.40
N PHE A 394 10.37 -23.00 4.28
CA PHE A 394 9.06 -23.33 4.83
C PHE A 394 9.12 -24.63 5.64
N GLU A 395 8.34 -24.68 6.71
CA GLU A 395 7.97 -25.94 7.36
C GLU A 395 6.66 -26.45 6.73
N SER A 396 6.52 -27.77 6.54
CA SER A 396 5.34 -28.40 5.95
C SER A 396 4.57 -29.22 6.99
N PHE A 397 3.25 -29.21 6.87
CA PHE A 397 2.33 -29.78 7.84
C PHE A 397 1.15 -30.47 7.16
N LYS A 398 0.51 -31.37 7.91
CA LYS A 398 -0.74 -32.01 7.52
C LYS A 398 -1.89 -31.01 7.42
N CYS A 399 -2.96 -31.41 6.72
CA CYS A 399 -4.22 -30.68 6.65
C CYS A 399 -4.74 -30.26 8.04
N THR A 400 -5.13 -28.99 8.16
CA THR A 400 -5.66 -28.37 9.39
C THR A 400 -7.13 -27.95 9.25
N VAL A 401 -7.68 -27.88 8.03
CA VAL A 401 -9.11 -27.66 7.76
C VAL A 401 -9.92 -28.93 8.11
N PRO A 402 -10.85 -28.88 9.09
CA PRO A 402 -11.69 -30.04 9.40
C PRO A 402 -12.70 -30.33 8.28
N GLY A 403 -12.71 -31.56 7.77
CA GLY A 403 -13.65 -31.99 6.73
C GLY A 403 -13.27 -31.61 5.29
N TYR A 404 -12.06 -31.07 5.05
CA TYR A 404 -11.55 -30.89 3.69
C TYR A 404 -11.46 -32.24 2.95
N VAL A 405 -11.91 -32.25 1.70
CA VAL A 405 -11.87 -33.42 0.81
C VAL A 405 -10.72 -33.23 -0.17
N ALA A 406 -9.71 -34.09 -0.05
CA ALA A 406 -8.49 -34.04 -0.85
C ALA A 406 -8.77 -34.14 -2.37
N HIS A 407 -8.11 -33.30 -3.16
CA HIS A 407 -7.93 -33.54 -4.59
C HIS A 407 -6.99 -34.74 -4.78
N PRO A 408 -7.08 -35.52 -5.89
CA PRO A 408 -6.17 -36.66 -6.13
C PRO A 408 -4.67 -36.31 -6.15
N ASP A 409 -4.31 -35.05 -6.35
CA ASP A 409 -2.93 -34.54 -6.35
C ASP A 409 -2.46 -33.99 -4.98
N ASP A 410 -3.30 -34.04 -3.93
CA ASP A 410 -3.02 -33.46 -2.61
C ASP A 410 -2.32 -34.46 -1.66
N ASP A 411 -1.04 -34.23 -1.31
CA ASP A 411 -0.45 -34.88 -0.13
C ASP A 411 -0.93 -34.21 1.16
N MET A 412 -1.99 -34.78 1.73
CA MET A 412 -2.61 -34.36 2.99
C MET A 412 -1.67 -34.32 4.21
N ASN A 413 -0.44 -34.86 4.12
CA ASN A 413 0.57 -34.82 5.20
C ASN A 413 1.53 -33.61 5.10
N THR A 414 1.68 -33.01 3.91
CA THR A 414 2.57 -31.86 3.68
C THR A 414 1.86 -30.66 3.02
N ILE A 415 0.54 -30.73 2.86
CA ILE A 415 -0.30 -29.75 2.15
C ILE A 415 -0.24 -28.33 2.73
N GLU A 416 0.11 -28.14 4.00
CA GLU A 416 0.14 -26.83 4.65
C GLU A 416 1.59 -26.33 4.84
N TRP A 417 2.01 -25.34 4.05
CA TRP A 417 3.36 -24.75 4.14
C TRP A 417 3.34 -23.44 4.91
N ARG A 418 4.32 -23.27 5.80
CA ARG A 418 4.36 -22.14 6.74
C ARG A 418 5.72 -21.48 6.71
N LEU A 419 5.71 -20.17 6.43
CA LEU A 419 6.91 -19.35 6.34
C LEU A 419 6.94 -18.27 7.41
N THR A 420 8.12 -18.02 7.96
CA THR A 420 8.35 -16.97 8.96
C THR A 420 9.04 -15.72 8.38
N ASN A 421 9.58 -15.83 7.16
CA ASN A 421 10.26 -14.75 6.44
C ASN A 421 9.49 -14.35 5.15
N PRO A 422 8.91 -13.13 5.09
CA PRO A 422 8.24 -12.61 3.89
C PRO A 422 9.05 -12.65 2.59
N ALA A 423 10.37 -12.47 2.66
CA ALA A 423 11.21 -12.33 1.46
C ALA A 423 11.53 -13.65 0.74
N ASP A 424 11.22 -14.78 1.36
CA ASP A 424 11.36 -16.11 0.75
C ASP A 424 10.10 -16.50 -0.07
N ILE A 425 9.14 -15.58 -0.21
CA ILE A 425 7.95 -15.70 -1.06
C ILE A 425 7.92 -14.55 -2.09
N MET A 426 7.68 -14.88 -3.35
CA MET A 426 7.47 -13.89 -4.42
C MET A 426 6.16 -14.15 -5.17
N ILE A 427 5.27 -13.15 -5.21
CA ILE A 427 3.99 -13.22 -5.93
C ILE A 427 4.24 -13.18 -7.44
N ILE A 428 3.74 -14.18 -8.16
CA ILE A 428 3.87 -14.34 -9.63
C ILE A 428 2.61 -13.86 -10.34
N SER A 429 1.45 -14.27 -9.83
CA SER A 429 0.13 -14.05 -10.47
C SER A 429 -0.97 -13.91 -9.43
N ILE A 430 -2.11 -13.35 -9.84
CA ILE A 430 -3.38 -13.46 -9.12
C ILE A 430 -4.34 -14.27 -9.99
N LEU A 431 -4.92 -15.31 -9.41
CA LEU A 431 -5.85 -16.24 -10.04
C LEU A 431 -7.25 -15.97 -9.51
N PHE A 432 -8.20 -15.72 -10.41
CA PHE A 432 -9.61 -15.55 -10.10
C PHE A 432 -10.34 -16.81 -10.55
N ILE A 433 -10.57 -17.72 -9.61
CA ILE A 433 -11.12 -19.07 -9.86
C ILE A 433 -12.64 -19.02 -9.71
N PRO A 434 -13.43 -19.50 -10.70
CA PRO A 434 -14.88 -19.49 -10.63
C PRO A 434 -15.42 -20.67 -9.80
N MET A 435 -15.93 -20.37 -8.61
CA MET A 435 -16.70 -21.33 -7.79
C MET A 435 -18.10 -21.57 -8.38
N ILE A 436 -18.66 -20.56 -9.05
CA ILE A 436 -19.91 -20.67 -9.82
C ILE A 436 -19.74 -19.87 -11.12
N LYS A 437 -19.80 -20.55 -12.27
CA LYS A 437 -19.63 -19.94 -13.62
C LYS A 437 -20.78 -19.02 -14.03
N SER A 438 -21.99 -19.26 -13.52
CA SER A 438 -23.16 -18.41 -13.68
C SER A 438 -24.08 -18.61 -12.49
N LYS A 439 -24.37 -17.56 -11.73
CA LYS A 439 -25.34 -17.60 -10.64
C LYS A 439 -26.76 -17.75 -11.19
N ALA A 440 -27.06 -17.15 -12.33
CA ALA A 440 -28.32 -17.36 -13.03
C ALA A 440 -28.51 -18.85 -13.40
N GLU A 441 -27.52 -19.50 -14.01
CA GLU A 441 -27.57 -20.93 -14.33
C GLU A 441 -27.67 -21.80 -13.06
N ALA A 442 -26.84 -21.54 -12.05
CA ALA A 442 -26.88 -22.27 -10.78
C ALA A 442 -28.18 -22.04 -10.00
N ALA A 443 -28.86 -20.91 -10.16
CA ALA A 443 -30.20 -20.68 -9.65
C ALA A 443 -31.24 -21.49 -10.45
N ARG A 444 -31.18 -21.46 -11.78
CA ARG A 444 -32.08 -22.24 -12.67
C ARG A 444 -31.96 -23.75 -12.44
N LEU A 445 -30.74 -24.27 -12.28
CA LEU A 445 -30.49 -25.68 -11.97
C LEU A 445 -31.01 -26.06 -10.58
N ARG A 446 -30.90 -25.17 -9.57
CA ARG A 446 -31.49 -25.39 -8.25
C ARG A 446 -33.01 -25.34 -8.28
N ALA A 447 -33.62 -24.35 -8.93
CA ALA A 447 -35.07 -24.24 -9.12
C ALA A 447 -35.64 -25.50 -9.79
N LYS A 448 -35.03 -25.95 -10.90
CA LYS A 448 -35.37 -27.20 -11.58
C LYS A 448 -35.23 -28.44 -10.68
N LYS A 449 -34.23 -28.48 -9.79
CA LYS A 449 -34.04 -29.59 -8.82
C LYS A 449 -35.09 -29.61 -7.71
N ILE A 450 -35.73 -28.48 -7.40
CA ILE A 450 -36.79 -28.36 -6.38
C ILE A 450 -38.20 -28.17 -6.96
N GLY A 451 -38.37 -28.39 -8.27
CA GLY A 451 -39.68 -28.35 -8.94
C GLY A 451 -40.27 -26.97 -9.21
N ILE A 452 -39.49 -25.89 -9.04
CA ILE A 452 -39.92 -24.50 -9.33
C ILE A 452 -39.56 -24.16 -10.78
N ASP A 453 -40.48 -23.57 -11.54
CA ASP A 453 -40.19 -23.09 -12.90
C ASP A 453 -39.16 -21.93 -12.85
N PRO A 454 -37.99 -22.05 -13.50
CA PRO A 454 -36.99 -20.98 -13.60
C PRO A 454 -37.43 -19.73 -14.40
N LYS A 455 -38.71 -19.60 -14.76
CA LYS A 455 -39.32 -18.42 -15.40
C LYS A 455 -40.28 -17.64 -14.51
N CYS A 456 -40.61 -18.13 -13.31
CA CYS A 456 -41.45 -17.43 -12.33
C CYS A 456 -40.64 -16.52 -11.40
#